data_AF-K6YFD9-F1
#
_entry.id   AF-K6YFD9-F1
#
_cell.length_a   1.000
_cell.length_b   1.000
_cell.length_c   1.000
_cell.angle_alpha   90.00
_cell.angle_beta   90.00
_cell.angle_gamma   90.00
#
_symmetry.space_group_name_H-M   'P 1'
#
loop_
_entity.id
_entity.type
_entity.pdbx_description
1 polymer ?
#
loop_
_entity_poly.entity_id
_entity_poly.type
_entity_poly.pdbx_seq_one_letter_code
_entity_poly.pdbx_strand_id
1 'polypeptide(L)'
;MSIEQWTGYEVSEATLLEAANWIASLDSNELNDDQQIAFHQWLQSAPENQHAYLELSELWAKTACLNSMHEFIEKSVVIPFPTEKPEEKPQPVTYAAGPSWAYSLTIGLICFGMTLPIIQHFV
;
A
#
# COMPACT_ATOMS: atom_id res chain seq x y z
N MET A 1 -14.36 25.34 27.36
CA MET A 1 -14.00 24.70 26.09
C MET A 1 -15.29 24.43 25.35
N SER A 2 -15.51 25.11 24.22
CA SER A 2 -16.74 24.93 23.43
C SER A 2 -16.60 23.66 22.58
N ILE A 3 -17.69 22.91 22.42
CA ILE A 3 -17.73 21.65 21.65
C ILE A 3 -17.42 21.88 20.16
N GLU A 4 -17.55 23.12 19.72
CA GLU A 4 -17.25 23.64 18.39
C GLU A 4 -15.74 23.61 18.07
N GLN A 5 -14.87 23.65 19.08
CA GLN A 5 -13.42 23.45 18.89
C GLN A 5 -13.02 21.98 18.65
N TRP A 6 -13.93 21.04 18.91
CA TRP A 6 -13.69 19.60 18.77
C TRP A 6 -14.28 19.02 17.48
N THR A 7 -15.17 19.77 16.81
CA THR A 7 -15.93 19.30 15.64
C THR A 7 -15.37 19.80 14.31
N GLY A 8 -14.22 20.46 14.32
CA GLY A 8 -13.60 20.97 13.10
C GLY A 8 -14.36 22.18 12.56
N TYR A 9 -13.63 23.04 11.86
CA TYR A 9 -14.21 24.16 11.15
C TYR A 9 -15.13 23.56 10.07
N GLU A 10 -16.46 23.64 10.22
CA GLU A 10 -17.39 23.17 9.20
C GLU A 10 -17.27 24.09 7.98
N VAL A 11 -16.38 23.73 7.06
CA VAL A 11 -16.31 24.39 5.75
C VAL A 11 -17.61 24.09 5.01
N SER A 12 -18.19 25.13 4.39
CA SER A 12 -19.47 24.96 3.69
C SER A 12 -19.39 23.85 2.63
N GLU A 13 -20.44 23.05 2.53
CA GLU A 13 -20.52 21.96 1.53
C GLU A 13 -20.36 22.50 0.10
N ALA A 14 -20.83 23.72 -0.17
CA ALA A 14 -20.66 24.38 -1.45
C ALA A 14 -19.17 24.65 -1.76
N THR A 15 -18.41 25.12 -0.76
CA THR A 15 -16.97 25.36 -0.89
C THR A 15 -16.19 24.06 -1.09
N LEU A 16 -16.59 22.98 -0.43
CA LEU A 16 -15.99 21.65 -0.62
C LEU A 16 -16.24 21.10 -2.03
N LEU A 17 -17.46 21.27 -2.56
CA LEU A 17 -17.79 20.89 -3.93
C LEU A 17 -16.96 21.66 -4.96
N GLU A 18 -16.80 22.96 -4.75
CA GLU A 18 -15.99 23.81 -5.64
C GLU A 18 -14.51 23.44 -5.59
N ALA A 19 -13.98 23.18 -4.39
CA ALA A 19 -12.62 22.67 -4.18
C ALA A 19 -12.39 21.32 -4.88
N ALA A 20 -13.36 20.39 -4.80
CA ALA A 20 -13.29 19.11 -5.48
C ALA A 20 -13.28 19.27 -7.01
N ASN A 21 -14.07 20.21 -7.54
CA ASN A 21 -14.08 20.52 -8.97
C ASN A 21 -12.73 21.10 -9.43
N TRP A 22 -12.10 21.95 -8.61
CA TRP A 22 -10.75 22.44 -8.88
C TRP A 22 -9.71 21.32 -8.86
N ILE A 23 -9.75 20.40 -7.89
CA ILE A 23 -8.84 19.25 -7.84
C ILE A 23 -9.01 18.36 -9.08
N ALA A 24 -10.24 18.07 -9.50
CA ALA A 24 -10.50 17.30 -10.72
C ALA A 24 -9.95 18.00 -11.97
N SER A 25 -10.09 19.33 -12.04
CA SER A 25 -9.55 20.12 -13.15
C SER A 25 -8.02 20.19 -13.14
N LEU A 26 -7.40 20.18 -11.96
CA LEU A 26 -5.94 20.14 -11.79
C LEU A 26 -5.36 18.77 -12.17
N ASP A 27 -6.07 17.69 -11.86
CA ASP A 27 -5.64 16.32 -12.19
C ASP A 27 -5.66 16.04 -13.69
N SER A 28 -6.60 16.62 -14.45
CA SER A 28 -6.64 16.44 -15.90
C SER A 28 -5.47 17.09 -16.65
N ASN A 29 -4.73 18.00 -16.00
CA ASN A 29 -3.58 18.73 -16.55
C ASN A 29 -3.88 19.54 -17.83
N GLU A 30 -5.17 19.85 -18.07
CA GLU A 30 -5.68 20.57 -19.24
C GLU A 30 -6.01 22.04 -18.94
N LEU A 31 -5.54 22.58 -17.81
CA LEU A 31 -5.86 23.94 -17.39
C LEU A 31 -5.12 24.99 -18.22
N ASN A 32 -5.89 25.89 -18.84
CA ASN A 32 -5.38 27.08 -19.51
C ASN A 32 -4.91 28.13 -18.49
N ASP A 33 -4.04 29.06 -18.91
CA ASP A 33 -3.48 30.11 -18.03
C ASP A 33 -4.57 30.94 -17.33
N ASP A 34 -5.66 31.25 -18.02
CA ASP A 34 -6.81 31.96 -17.47
C ASP A 34 -7.50 31.19 -16.32
N GLN A 35 -7.56 29.85 -16.42
CA GLN A 35 -8.16 29.01 -15.40
C GLN A 35 -7.24 28.85 -14.17
N GLN A 36 -5.93 28.85 -14.36
CA GLN A 36 -4.97 28.89 -13.25
C GLN A 36 -5.10 30.19 -12.46
N ILE A 37 -5.27 31.33 -13.14
CA ILE A 37 -5.51 32.62 -12.50
C ILE A 37 -6.83 32.59 -11.72
N ALA A 38 -7.90 32.06 -12.32
CA ALA A 38 -9.20 31.92 -11.66
C ALA A 38 -9.13 31.03 -10.41
N PHE A 39 -8.40 29.92 -10.47
CA PHE A 39 -8.15 29.05 -9.32
C PHE A 39 -7.43 29.81 -8.20
N HIS A 40 -6.35 30.52 -8.50
CA HIS A 40 -5.60 31.28 -7.49
C HIS A 40 -6.44 32.42 -6.90
N GLN A 41 -7.26 33.10 -7.71
CA GLN A 41 -8.19 34.12 -7.22
C GLN A 41 -9.25 33.52 -6.28
N TRP A 42 -9.84 32.38 -6.64
CA TRP A 42 -10.79 31.68 -5.79
C TRP A 42 -10.14 31.24 -4.46
N LEU A 43 -8.93 30.68 -4.52
CA LEU A 43 -8.17 30.23 -3.36
C LEU A 43 -7.81 31.38 -2.43
N GLN A 44 -7.56 32.59 -2.95
CA GLN A 44 -7.24 33.77 -2.14
C GLN A 44 -8.47 34.53 -1.65
N SER A 45 -9.67 34.23 -2.16
CA SER A 45 -10.87 35.00 -1.86
C SER A 45 -11.38 34.80 -0.42
N ALA A 46 -11.20 33.60 0.16
CA ALA A 46 -11.58 33.30 1.54
C ALA A 46 -10.62 32.28 2.18
N PRO A 47 -10.33 32.39 3.49
CA PRO A 47 -9.53 31.39 4.20
C PRO A 47 -10.19 30.01 4.23
N GLU A 48 -11.53 29.96 4.15
CA GLU A 48 -12.32 28.73 4.11
C GLU A 48 -12.04 27.91 2.84
N ASN A 49 -11.88 28.59 1.70
CA ASN A 49 -11.56 27.96 0.42
C ASN A 49 -10.18 27.30 0.46
N GLN A 50 -9.22 27.96 1.12
CA GLN A 50 -7.88 27.41 1.32
C GLN A 50 -7.93 26.15 2.20
N HIS A 51 -8.72 26.21 3.28
CA HIS A 51 -8.89 25.08 4.18
C HIS A 51 -9.51 23.89 3.46
N ALA A 52 -10.65 24.08 2.78
CA ALA A 52 -11.31 23.02 2.00
C ALA A 52 -10.39 22.41 0.94
N TYR A 53 -9.67 23.26 0.18
CA TYR A 53 -8.74 22.78 -0.83
C TYR A 53 -7.60 21.95 -0.21
N LEU A 54 -7.02 22.40 0.90
CA LEU A 54 -5.96 21.67 1.59
C LEU A 54 -6.44 20.31 2.09
N GLU A 55 -7.58 20.27 2.80
CA GLU A 55 -8.15 19.01 3.31
C GLU A 55 -8.44 18.01 2.18
N LEU A 56 -9.08 18.48 1.10
CA LEU A 56 -9.40 17.62 -0.03
C LEU A 56 -8.15 17.20 -0.80
N SER A 57 -7.15 18.07 -0.95
CA SER A 57 -5.89 17.72 -1.61
C SER A 57 -5.12 16.65 -0.83
N GLU A 58 -5.18 16.66 0.50
CA GLU A 58 -4.57 15.61 1.34
C GLU A 58 -5.29 14.27 1.13
N LEU A 59 -6.62 14.27 1.15
CA LEU A 59 -7.43 13.07 0.88
C LEU A 59 -7.18 12.53 -0.53
N TRP A 60 -7.07 13.43 -1.50
CA TRP A 60 -6.80 13.07 -2.88
C TRP A 60 -5.41 12.49 -3.05
N ALA A 61 -4.37 13.08 -2.45
CA ALA A 61 -3.01 12.56 -2.47
C ALA A 61 -2.91 11.15 -1.83
N LYS A 62 -3.61 10.92 -0.71
CA LYS A 62 -3.70 9.58 -0.09
C LYS A 62 -4.37 8.57 -1.01
N THR A 63 -5.44 8.99 -1.68
CA THR A 63 -6.18 8.13 -2.62
C THR A 63 -5.36 7.83 -3.88
N ALA A 64 -4.67 8.82 -4.44
CA ALA A 64 -3.77 8.66 -5.57
C ALA A 64 -2.61 7.72 -5.24
N CYS A 65 -2.03 7.84 -4.04
CA CYS A 65 -1.01 6.93 -3.53
C CYS A 65 -1.55 5.49 -3.44
N LEU A 66 -2.72 5.28 -2.84
CA LEU A 66 -3.36 3.96 -2.78
C LEU A 66 -3.66 3.38 -4.17
N ASN A 67 -4.10 4.23 -5.12
CA ASN A 67 -4.35 3.80 -6.50
C ASN A 67 -3.05 3.35 -7.18
N SER A 68 -1.95 4.06 -6.97
CA SER A 68 -0.63 3.65 -7.49
C SER A 68 -0.13 2.33 -6.89
N MET A 69 -0.53 2.03 -5.66
CA MET A 69 -0.21 0.78 -4.96
C MET A 69 -1.23 -0.33 -5.23
N HIS A 70 -2.31 -0.07 -5.98
CA HIS A 70 -3.41 -1.01 -6.17
C HIS A 70 -2.95 -2.36 -6.76
N GLU A 71 -1.95 -2.36 -7.64
CA GLU A 71 -1.37 -3.57 -8.21
C GLU A 71 -0.58 -4.42 -7.21
N PHE A 72 -0.10 -3.80 -6.12
CA PHE A 72 0.63 -4.46 -5.03
C PHE A 72 -0.28 -4.86 -3.87
N ILE A 73 -1.53 -4.41 -3.85
CA ILE A 73 -2.52 -4.84 -2.87
C ILE A 73 -3.01 -6.22 -3.33
N GLU A 74 -2.53 -7.27 -2.66
CA GLU A 74 -3.08 -8.63 -2.83
C GLU A 74 -4.60 -8.56 -2.67
N LYS A 75 -5.33 -8.78 -3.77
CA LYS A 75 -6.77 -8.99 -3.71
C LYS A 75 -6.99 -10.13 -2.73
N SER A 76 -7.85 -9.92 -1.74
CA SER A 76 -8.27 -10.97 -0.83
C SER A 76 -8.97 -12.06 -1.64
N VAL A 77 -8.19 -13.03 -2.09
CA VAL A 77 -8.71 -14.24 -2.72
C VAL A 77 -9.40 -15.00 -1.60
N VAL A 78 -10.73 -14.92 -1.59
CA VAL A 78 -11.56 -15.77 -0.74
C VAL A 78 -11.34 -17.20 -1.22
N ILE A 79 -10.49 -17.94 -0.53
CA ILE A 79 -10.26 -19.36 -0.83
C ILE A 79 -11.59 -20.06 -0.48
N PRO A 80 -12.28 -20.67 -1.47
CA PRO A 80 -13.51 -21.41 -1.17
C PRO A 80 -13.15 -22.57 -0.24
N PHE A 81 -13.93 -22.74 0.83
CA PHE A 81 -13.77 -23.89 1.70
C PHE A 81 -13.94 -25.17 0.86
N PRO A 82 -13.00 -26.14 0.97
CA PRO A 82 -13.13 -27.40 0.28
C PRO A 82 -14.47 -28.05 0.67
N THR A 83 -15.39 -28.16 -0.28
CA THR A 83 -16.56 -29.02 -0.12
C THR A 83 -16.05 -30.44 -0.32
N GLU A 84 -15.63 -31.08 0.77
CA GLU A 84 -15.24 -32.48 0.78
C GLU A 84 -16.39 -33.34 0.23
N LYS A 85 -16.16 -33.99 -0.91
CA LYS A 85 -16.85 -35.23 -1.23
C LYS A 85 -16.19 -36.35 -0.42
N PRO A 86 -16.95 -37.22 0.25
CA PRO A 86 -16.35 -38.33 0.96
C PRO A 86 -15.76 -39.35 -0.02
N GLU A 87 -14.57 -39.84 0.37
CA GLU A 87 -14.04 -41.17 0.09
C GLU A 87 -13.09 -41.32 -1.11
N GLU A 88 -11.80 -41.14 -0.85
CA GLU A 88 -10.78 -42.07 -1.35
C GLU A 88 -9.75 -42.33 -0.23
N LYS A 89 -9.59 -43.60 0.15
CA LYS A 89 -8.71 -44.07 1.23
C LYS A 89 -7.29 -43.52 1.07
N PRO A 90 -6.63 -43.05 2.14
CA PRO A 90 -5.22 -42.71 2.07
C PRO A 90 -4.40 -43.98 1.81
N GLN A 91 -3.77 -44.05 0.63
CA GLN A 91 -2.68 -44.98 0.39
C GLN A 91 -1.47 -44.52 1.21
N PRO A 92 -0.72 -45.43 1.86
CA PRO A 92 0.48 -45.04 2.58
C PRO A 92 1.50 -44.52 1.58
N VAL A 93 1.79 -43.22 1.66
CA VAL A 93 2.97 -42.62 1.02
C VAL A 93 4.20 -43.35 1.54
N THR A 94 4.83 -44.11 0.66
CA THR A 94 6.15 -44.66 0.94
C THR A 94 7.13 -43.50 0.80
N TYR A 95 7.59 -42.94 1.92
CA TYR A 95 8.68 -41.98 1.89
C TYR A 95 9.91 -42.72 1.38
N ALA A 96 10.26 -42.51 0.11
CA ALA A 96 11.57 -42.88 -0.39
C ALA A 96 12.58 -42.11 0.45
N ALA A 97 13.29 -42.81 1.34
CA ALA A 97 14.40 -42.24 2.07
C ALA A 97 15.33 -41.60 1.05
N GLY A 98 15.53 -40.29 1.17
CA GLY A 98 16.47 -39.56 0.33
C GLY A 98 17.83 -40.27 0.39
N PRO A 99 18.64 -40.21 -0.69
CA PRO A 99 19.89 -40.92 -0.74
C PRO A 99 20.77 -40.55 0.46
N SER A 100 21.25 -41.54 1.22
CA SER A 100 22.02 -41.33 2.44
C SER A 100 23.30 -40.50 2.24
N TRP A 101 23.81 -40.42 1.00
CA TRP A 101 24.93 -39.57 0.62
C TRP A 101 24.65 -38.07 0.73
N ALA A 102 23.38 -37.66 0.64
CA ALA A 102 23.00 -36.26 0.73
C ALA A 102 23.29 -35.69 2.14
N TYR A 103 23.10 -36.51 3.19
CA TYR A 103 23.41 -36.12 4.56
C TYR A 103 24.91 -35.96 4.81
N SER A 104 25.75 -36.82 4.21
CA SER A 104 27.20 -36.69 4.33
C SER A 104 27.73 -35.43 3.66
N LEU A 105 27.15 -35.03 2.51
CA LEU A 105 27.51 -33.78 1.84
C LEU A 105 27.11 -32.53 2.62
N THR A 106 25.89 -32.49 3.18
CA THR A 106 25.44 -31.33 3.96
C THR A 106 26.26 -31.17 5.24
N ILE A 107 26.55 -32.26 5.94
CA ILE A 107 27.41 -32.23 7.14
C ILE A 107 28.83 -31.77 6.77
N GLY A 108 29.39 -32.25 5.66
CA GLY A 108 30.71 -31.84 5.16
C GLY A 108 30.79 -30.34 4.85
N LEU A 109 29.79 -29.78 4.16
CA LEU A 109 29.73 -28.35 3.83
C LEU A 109 29.65 -27.48 5.09
N ILE A 110 28.86 -27.89 6.08
CA ILE A 110 28.72 -27.17 7.35
C ILE A 110 30.06 -27.17 8.11
N CYS A 111 30.74 -28.31 8.22
CA CYS A 111 32.04 -28.39 8.86
C CYS A 111 33.09 -27.53 8.14
N PHE A 112 33.14 -27.58 6.81
CA PHE A 112 34.10 -26.80 6.03
C PHE A 112 33.87 -25.30 6.20
N GLY A 113 32.61 -24.86 6.14
CA GLY A 113 32.22 -23.46 6.36
C GLY A 113 32.58 -22.93 7.75
N MET A 114 32.51 -23.76 8.79
CA MET A 114 32.92 -23.36 10.15
C MET A 114 34.44 -23.32 10.33
N THR A 115 35.20 -24.09 9.55
CA THR A 115 36.68 -24.09 9.64
C THR A 115 37.35 -22.97 8.85
N LEU A 116 36.69 -22.45 7.81
CA LEU A 116 37.18 -21.31 7.01
C LEU A 116 37.52 -20.05 7.84
N PRO A 117 36.65 -19.55 8.75
CA PRO A 117 36.95 -18.36 9.55
C PRO A 117 38.07 -18.59 10.57
N ILE A 118 38.31 -19.84 10.99
CA ILE A 118 39.37 -20.19 11.93
C ILE A 118 40.74 -20.12 11.23
N ILE A 119 40.82 -20.57 9.98
CA ILE A 119 42.07 -20.52 9.19
C ILE A 119 42.44 -19.07 8.83
N GLN A 120 41.46 -18.21 8.56
CA GLN A 120 41.70 -16.77 8.32
C GLN A 120 42.21 -16.02 9.56
N HIS A 121 41.98 -16.55 10.76
CA HIS A 121 42.47 -15.95 12.01
C HIS A 121 43.91 -16.39 12.35
N PHE A 122 44.47 -17.39 11.66
CA PHE A 122 45.82 -17.92 11.91
C PHE A 122 46.85 -17.58 10.81
N VAL A 123 46.43 -16.92 9.72
CA VAL A 123 47.31 -16.37 8.65
C VAL A 123 47.53 -14.88 8.84
#